data_AF-A0A4U9HST6-F1
#
_entry.id   AF-A0A4U9HST6-F1
#
_cell.length_a   1.000
_cell.length_b   1.000
_cell.length_c   1.000
_cell.angle_alpha   90.00
_cell.angle_beta   90.00
_cell.angle_gamma   90.00
#
_symmetry.space_group_name_H-M   'P 1'
#
loop_
_entity.id
_entity.type
_entity.pdbx_description
1 polymer ?
#
loop_
_entity_poly.entity_id
_entity_poly.type
_entity_poly.pdbx_seq_one_letter_code
_entity_poly.pdbx_strand_id
1 'polypeptide(L)'
;MITGSPAMVTERLPWSEQAAEWLRQAMAIRLPIFGVCYGHQLLAHALGGEVGYHPQGMEVGTLEIELLPAGASDRRLMTLPPRFKANLIHAQSVLTPPPAPRCWPARRRMTTRSCAMVIMR
;
A
#
# COMPACT_ATOMS: atom_id res chain seq x y z
N MET A 1 4.72 -11.51 -3.92
CA MET A 1 4.61 -10.15 -4.50
C MET A 1 3.22 -10.01 -5.10
N ILE A 2 2.55 -8.87 -4.88
CA ILE A 2 1.25 -8.52 -5.45
C ILE A 2 1.42 -7.24 -6.27
N THR A 3 1.08 -7.30 -7.55
CA THR A 3 1.32 -6.24 -8.53
C THR A 3 0.17 -5.23 -8.61
N GLY A 4 0.29 -4.28 -9.52
CA GLY A 4 -0.82 -3.44 -9.96
C GLY A 4 -1.89 -4.23 -10.73
N SER A 5 -3.06 -3.60 -10.88
CA SER A 5 -4.20 -4.07 -11.65
C SER A 5 -4.94 -2.83 -12.20
N PRO A 6 -5.62 -2.92 -13.37
CA PRO A 6 -6.53 -1.87 -13.81
C PRO A 6 -7.82 -1.80 -12.97
N ALA A 7 -8.10 -2.82 -12.16
CA ALA A 7 -9.27 -2.86 -11.30
C ALA A 7 -9.13 -1.95 -10.08
N MET A 8 -10.27 -1.54 -9.54
CA MET A 8 -10.35 -0.72 -8.33
C MET A 8 -10.74 -1.60 -7.14
N VAL A 9 -10.09 -1.41 -5.99
CA VAL A 9 -10.42 -2.17 -4.77
C VAL A 9 -11.87 -1.92 -4.36
N THR A 10 -12.39 -0.72 -4.60
CA THR A 10 -13.78 -0.36 -4.29
C THR A 10 -14.83 -1.06 -5.16
N GLU A 11 -14.45 -1.65 -6.30
CA GLU A 11 -15.37 -2.43 -7.13
C GLU A 11 -15.75 -3.76 -6.45
N ARG A 12 -14.94 -4.22 -5.47
CA ARG A 12 -15.18 -5.44 -4.70
C ARG A 12 -15.49 -6.66 -5.58
N LEU A 13 -14.78 -6.76 -6.70
CA LEU A 13 -14.95 -7.87 -7.64
C LEU A 13 -14.70 -9.21 -6.91
N PRO A 14 -15.42 -10.31 -7.24
CA PRO A 14 -15.32 -11.57 -6.50
C PRO A 14 -13.88 -12.09 -6.36
N TRP A 15 -13.07 -11.97 -7.40
CA TRP A 15 -11.66 -12.38 -7.37
C TRP A 15 -10.80 -11.46 -6.49
N SER A 16 -11.16 -10.18 -6.38
CA SER A 16 -10.47 -9.18 -5.55
C SER A 16 -10.70 -9.49 -4.07
N GLU A 17 -11.94 -9.78 -3.70
CA GLU A 17 -12.28 -10.19 -2.33
C GLU A 17 -11.66 -11.54 -1.96
N GLN A 18 -11.64 -12.50 -2.90
CA GLN A 18 -10.94 -13.78 -2.71
C GLN A 18 -9.42 -13.58 -2.53
N ALA A 19 -8.81 -12.69 -3.31
CA ALA A 19 -7.40 -12.34 -3.16
C ALA A 19 -7.12 -11.64 -1.82
N ALA A 20 -8.02 -10.75 -1.37
CA ALA A 20 -7.93 -10.14 -0.04
C ALA A 20 -8.00 -11.21 1.07
N GLU A 21 -8.86 -12.21 0.92
CA GLU A 21 -8.96 -13.32 1.87
C GLU A 21 -7.69 -14.18 1.88
N TRP A 22 -7.15 -14.51 0.70
CA TRP A 22 -5.86 -15.19 0.61
C TRP A 22 -4.73 -14.39 1.29
N LEU A 23 -4.72 -13.06 1.14
CA LEU A 23 -3.76 -12.19 1.83
C LEU A 23 -3.89 -12.28 3.35
N ARG A 24 -5.11 -12.34 3.89
CA ARG A 24 -5.33 -12.52 5.34
C ARG A 24 -4.73 -13.83 5.83
N GLN A 25 -4.94 -14.92 5.07
CA GLN A 25 -4.40 -16.24 5.40
C GLN A 25 -2.87 -16.28 5.31
N ALA A 26 -2.30 -15.71 4.26
CA ALA A 26 -0.86 -15.59 4.08
C ALA A 26 -0.21 -14.75 5.20
N MET A 27 -0.88 -13.69 5.66
CA MET A 27 -0.43 -12.92 6.82
C MET A 27 -0.55 -13.66 8.14
N ALA A 28 -1.57 -14.51 8.32
CA ALA A 28 -1.73 -15.31 9.53
C ALA A 28 -0.54 -16.25 9.75
N ILE A 29 0.09 -16.72 8.67
CA ILE A 29 1.31 -17.55 8.71
C ILE A 29 2.62 -16.75 8.60
N ARG A 30 2.55 -15.40 8.69
CA ARG A 30 3.71 -14.51 8.58
C ARG A 30 4.48 -14.71 7.27
N LEU A 31 3.76 -14.88 6.16
CA LEU A 31 4.37 -14.88 4.84
C LEU A 31 4.78 -13.44 4.48
N PRO A 32 6.04 -13.18 4.09
CA PRO A 32 6.44 -11.86 3.66
C PRO A 32 5.74 -11.45 2.36
N ILE A 33 4.94 -10.38 2.42
CA ILE A 33 4.17 -9.86 1.28
C ILE A 33 4.67 -8.48 0.91
N PHE A 34 4.83 -8.29 -0.40
CA PHE A 34 5.17 -7.04 -1.03
C PHE A 34 4.07 -6.62 -1.99
N GLY A 35 3.41 -5.48 -1.72
CA GLY A 35 2.34 -4.94 -2.56
C GLY A 35 2.76 -3.65 -3.27
N VAL A 36 2.42 -3.52 -4.55
CA VAL A 36 2.69 -2.33 -5.39
C VAL A 36 1.40 -1.85 -6.05
N CYS A 37 1.14 -0.53 -6.06
CA CYS A 37 -0.08 0.07 -6.59
C CYS A 37 -1.34 -0.62 -6.02
N TYR A 38 -2.23 -1.16 -6.86
CA TYR A 38 -3.40 -1.96 -6.45
C TYR A 38 -3.06 -3.00 -5.38
N GLY A 39 -1.92 -3.70 -5.48
CA GLY A 39 -1.52 -4.70 -4.50
C GLY A 39 -1.32 -4.15 -3.09
N HIS A 40 -0.81 -2.92 -2.93
CA HIS A 40 -0.72 -2.31 -1.60
C HIS A 40 -2.10 -1.90 -1.08
N GLN A 41 -2.98 -1.45 -1.98
CA GLN A 41 -4.34 -1.02 -1.64
C GLN A 41 -5.16 -2.22 -1.19
N LEU A 42 -5.07 -3.33 -1.92
CA LEU A 42 -5.71 -4.59 -1.57
C LEU A 42 -5.19 -5.11 -0.22
N LEU A 43 -3.89 -4.98 0.05
CA LEU A 43 -3.31 -5.34 1.35
C LEU A 43 -3.85 -4.47 2.49
N ALA A 44 -3.96 -3.15 2.29
CA ALA A 44 -4.57 -2.26 3.27
C ALA A 44 -6.04 -2.65 3.53
N HIS A 45 -6.81 -2.88 2.47
CA HIS A 45 -8.20 -3.33 2.54
C HIS A 45 -8.33 -4.68 3.29
N ALA A 46 -7.49 -5.66 2.96
CA ALA A 46 -7.49 -6.96 3.63
C ALA A 46 -7.30 -6.85 5.15
N LEU A 47 -6.61 -5.80 5.61
CA LEU A 47 -6.30 -5.55 7.02
C LEU A 47 -7.26 -4.58 7.72
N GLY A 48 -8.33 -4.17 7.04
CA GLY A 48 -9.33 -3.25 7.59
C GLY A 48 -8.94 -1.77 7.46
N GLY A 49 -8.04 -1.45 6.53
CA GLY A 49 -7.85 -0.09 6.05
C GLY A 49 -8.92 0.28 5.03
N GLU A 50 -9.07 1.58 4.81
CA GLU A 50 -10.02 2.15 3.85
C GLU A 50 -9.28 2.54 2.57
N VAL A 51 -9.80 2.06 1.44
CA VAL A 51 -9.33 2.41 0.10
C VAL A 51 -10.45 3.11 -0.64
N GLY A 52 -10.12 4.20 -1.32
CA GLY A 52 -11.06 4.96 -2.13
C GLY A 52 -10.35 5.80 -3.18
N TYR A 53 -11.12 6.54 -3.96
CA TYR A 53 -10.56 7.48 -4.93
C TYR A 53 -9.66 8.51 -4.25
N HIS A 54 -8.51 8.77 -4.86
CA HIS A 54 -7.56 9.73 -4.33
C HIS A 54 -8.23 11.12 -4.25
N PRO A 55 -8.24 11.80 -3.09
CA PRO A 55 -9.03 13.02 -2.88
C PRO A 55 -8.68 14.18 -3.83
N GLN A 56 -7.47 14.17 -4.42
CA GLN A 56 -7.00 15.19 -5.35
C GLN A 56 -7.12 14.75 -6.82
N GLY A 57 -7.84 13.66 -7.09
CA GLY A 57 -7.94 13.05 -8.40
C GLY A 57 -6.80 12.08 -8.71
N MET A 58 -6.82 11.55 -9.94
CA MET A 58 -5.86 10.56 -10.42
C MET A 58 -4.44 11.15 -10.51
N GLU A 59 -3.46 10.40 -10.02
CA GLU A 59 -2.05 10.74 -10.16
C GLU A 59 -1.45 9.95 -11.32
N VAL A 60 -0.84 10.66 -12.27
CA VAL A 60 -0.24 10.08 -13.49
C VAL A 60 1.09 10.75 -13.80
N GLY A 61 2.12 9.95 -14.04
CA GLY A 61 3.44 10.41 -14.51
C GLY A 61 4.52 10.33 -13.44
N THR A 62 5.61 11.05 -13.66
CA THR A 62 6.75 11.10 -12.74
C THR A 62 6.55 12.22 -11.72
N LEU A 63 6.12 11.84 -10.51
CA LEU A 63 5.76 12.77 -9.45
C LEU A 63 6.77 12.70 -8.31
N GLU A 64 6.92 13.80 -7.58
CA GLU A 64 7.77 13.84 -6.40
C GLU A 64 7.02 13.24 -5.20
N ILE A 65 7.71 12.36 -4.46
CA ILE A 65 7.21 11.75 -3.24
C ILE A 65 8.15 12.03 -2.08
N GLU A 66 7.54 12.22 -0.91
CA GLU A 66 8.24 12.51 0.33
C GLU A 66 8.11 11.34 1.31
N LEU A 67 9.24 10.94 1.88
CA LEU A 67 9.27 9.95 2.96
C LEU A 67 8.71 10.57 4.23
N LEU A 68 7.73 9.88 4.83
CA LEU A 68 7.37 10.19 6.21
C LEU A 68 8.53 9.94 7.18
N PRO A 69 8.51 10.57 8.38
CA PRO A 69 9.49 10.31 9.44
C PRO A 69 9.67 8.82 9.76
N ALA A 70 8.58 8.04 9.70
CA ALA A 70 8.63 6.60 9.93
C ALA A 70 9.41 5.85 8.84
N GLY A 71 9.36 6.30 7.58
CA GLY A 71 10.09 5.75 6.45
C GLY A 71 11.59 6.05 6.50
N ALA A 72 11.99 7.22 7.00
CA ALA A 72 13.41 7.61 7.15
C ALA A 72 14.21 6.64 8.03
N SER A 73 13.53 5.97 8.97
CA SER A 73 14.16 4.97 9.83
C SER A 73 14.19 3.56 9.23
N ASP A 74 13.46 3.27 8.15
CA ASP A 74 13.37 1.91 7.59
C ASP A 74 14.62 1.54 6.79
N ARG A 75 15.35 0.50 7.22
CA ARG A 75 16.56 -0.01 6.54
C ARG A 75 16.38 -0.29 5.04
N ARG A 76 15.16 -0.56 4.58
CA ARG A 76 14.83 -0.82 3.17
C ARG A 76 14.70 0.46 2.35
N LEU A 77 14.43 1.58 3.02
CA LEU A 77 14.20 2.90 2.43
C LEU A 77 15.32 3.88 2.75
N MET A 78 16.23 3.55 3.68
CA MET A 78 17.36 4.40 4.11
C MET A 78 18.31 4.79 2.98
N THR A 79 18.30 4.08 1.85
CA THR A 79 19.10 4.44 0.66
C THR A 79 18.40 5.46 -0.24
N LEU A 80 17.12 5.75 0.00
CA LEU A 80 16.35 6.75 -0.75
C LEU A 80 16.50 8.12 -0.08
N PRO A 81 16.63 9.20 -0.85
CA PRO A 81 16.61 10.54 -0.27
C PRO A 81 15.21 10.86 0.30
N PRO A 82 15.09 11.82 1.22
CA PRO A 82 13.82 12.19 1.83
C PRO A 82 12.73 12.58 0.83
N ARG A 83 13.14 13.14 -0.32
CA ARG A 83 12.27 13.46 -1.46
C ARG A 83 12.91 12.86 -2.72
N PHE A 84 12.11 12.15 -3.50
CA PHE A 84 12.55 11.58 -4.77
C PHE A 84 11.39 11.51 -5.77
N LYS A 85 11.73 11.34 -7.05
CA LYS A 85 10.73 11.18 -8.10
C LYS A 85 10.42 9.71 -8.33
N ALA A 86 9.14 9.37 -8.49
CA ALA A 86 8.65 8.04 -8.81
C ALA A 86 7.54 8.09 -9.85
N ASN A 87 7.37 7.00 -10.60
CA ASN A 87 6.29 6.87 -11.56
C ASN A 87 5.01 6.42 -10.85
N LEU A 88 3.94 7.19 -11.01
CA LEU A 88 2.64 6.94 -10.43
C LEU A 88 1.59 6.82 -11.54
N ILE A 89 0.68 5.87 -11.36
CA ILE A 89 -0.54 5.73 -12.14
C ILE A 89 -1.59 5.03 -11.28
N HIS A 90 -2.48 5.81 -10.66
CA HIS A 90 -3.58 5.27 -9.87
C HIS A 90 -4.68 6.31 -9.67
N ALA A 91 -5.93 5.83 -9.67
CA ALA A 91 -7.09 6.64 -9.31
C ALA A 91 -7.44 6.53 -7.82
N GLN A 92 -6.94 5.50 -7.14
CA GLN A 92 -7.26 5.19 -5.74
C GLN A 92 -6.05 5.28 -4.83
N SER A 93 -6.32 5.45 -3.54
CA SER A 93 -5.30 5.53 -2.49
C SER A 93 -5.85 4.91 -1.19
N VAL A 94 -4.95 4.60 -0.26
CA VAL A 94 -5.33 4.22 1.10
C VAL A 94 -5.70 5.51 1.85
N LEU A 95 -6.99 5.72 2.05
CA LEU A 95 -7.53 6.89 2.76
C LEU A 95 -7.26 6.77 4.26
N THR A 96 -7.53 5.59 4.80
CA THR A 96 -7.32 5.28 6.22
C THR A 96 -6.47 4.01 6.33
N PRO A 97 -5.31 4.05 7.01
CA PRO A 97 -4.50 2.85 7.19
C PRO A 97 -5.16 1.85 8.14
N PRO A 98 -4.86 0.56 8.03
CA PRO A 98 -5.41 -0.46 8.92
C PRO A 98 -5.01 -0.25 10.39
N PRO A 99 -5.86 -0.66 11.35
CA PRO A 99 -5.61 -0.46 12.78
C PRO A 99 -4.37 -1.22 13.28
N ALA A 100 -3.68 -0.63 14.26
CA ALA A 100 -2.47 -1.17 14.89
C ALA A 100 -2.84 -2.19 16.00
N PRO A 101 -3.23 -3.42 15.63
CA PRO A 101 -2.25 -4.52 15.67
C PRO A 101 -2.24 -5.39 14.41
N ARG A 102 -3.15 -5.17 13.45
CA ARG A 102 -3.19 -5.92 12.18
C ARG A 102 -2.08 -5.50 11.22
N CYS A 103 -1.48 -4.34 11.46
CA CYS A 103 -0.12 -4.03 11.05
C CYS A 103 0.91 -4.86 11.88
N TRP A 104 0.99 -6.17 11.67
CA TRP A 104 1.99 -7.07 12.29
C TRP A 104 3.41 -6.49 12.14
N PRO A 105 4.19 -6.27 13.22
CA PRO A 105 4.93 -5.03 13.47
C PRO A 105 5.58 -4.45 12.22
N ALA A 106 4.77 -3.84 11.37
CA ALA A 106 5.19 -2.94 10.32
C ALA A 106 5.46 -1.67 11.11
N ARG A 107 6.61 -1.61 11.77
CA ARG A 107 6.98 -0.50 12.67
C ARG A 107 6.89 0.87 11.98
N ARG A 108 6.70 0.93 10.66
CA ARG A 108 7.15 2.06 9.83
C ARG A 108 6.17 2.27 8.68
N ARG A 109 5.41 3.37 8.79
CA ARG A 109 4.57 3.93 7.72
C ARG A 109 5.48 4.54 6.65
N MET A 110 5.35 4.06 5.41
CA MET A 110 5.71 4.84 4.23
C MET A 110 4.40 5.32 3.61
N THR A 111 3.75 6.31 4.21
CA THR A 111 2.63 6.98 3.54
C THR A 111 3.22 8.15 2.78
N THR A 112 3.72 7.90 1.57
CA THR A 112 3.57 8.97 0.59
C THR A 112 2.05 9.12 0.41
N ARG A 113 1.53 10.34 0.28
CA ARG A 113 0.08 10.57 0.11
C ARG A 113 -0.53 9.83 -1.11
N SER A 114 0.34 9.23 -1.92
CA SER A 114 0.07 8.79 -3.28
C SER A 114 0.35 7.29 -3.48
N CYS A 115 1.40 6.71 -2.89
CA CYS A 115 1.74 5.30 -3.12
C CYS A 115 2.56 4.69 -1.97
N ALA A 116 2.00 3.67 -1.30
CA ALA A 116 2.71 2.95 -0.26
C ALA A 116 3.34 1.68 -0.82
N MET A 117 4.64 1.52 -0.60
CA MET A 117 5.29 0.22 -0.64
C MET A 117 5.08 -0.44 0.72
N VAL A 118 4.26 -1.49 0.80
CA VAL A 118 4.03 -2.20 2.06
C VAL A 118 4.78 -3.53 2.00
N ILE A 119 5.77 -3.69 2.87
CA ILE A 119 6.49 -4.96 3.08
C ILE A 119 6.13 -5.47 4.46
N MET A 120 5.23 -6.46 4.53
CA MET A 120 4.89 -7.17 5.77
C MET A 120 5.76 -8.42 5.91
N ARG A 121 6.05 -8.82 7.15
CA ARG A 121 6.83 -10.01 7.51
C ARG A 121 5.96 -10.96 8.32
#